data_AF-W8RYV8-F1
#
_entry.id   AF-W8RYV8-F1
#
_cell.length_a   1.000
_cell.length_b   1.000
_cell.length_c   1.000
_cell.angle_alpha   90.00
_cell.angle_beta   90.00
_cell.angle_gamma   90.00
#
_symmetry.space_group_name_H-M   'P 1'
#
loop_
_entity.id
_entity.type
_entity.pdbx_description
1 polymer ?
#
loop_
_entity_poly.entity_id
_entity_poly.type
_entity_poly.pdbx_seq_one_letter_code
_entity_poly.pdbx_strand_id
1 'polypeptide(L)'
;MSEPDYPPLPRHTFHATQREADALVTEAIQDDRFAPLPGLPPACNSARIIVGMWYVSGTLSLPRGWVRSVMLAMRAVNAPHPSGKVLRWYRSKLRDSPAYFAGMRGLDRGLLAQIEQDVDVG
;
A
#
# COMPACT_ATOMS: atom_id res chain seq x y z
N MET A 1 44.92 -2.79 -12.35
CA MET A 1 44.43 -3.32 -11.07
C MET A 1 43.04 -3.88 -11.33
N SER A 2 42.87 -5.20 -11.26
CA SER A 2 41.56 -5.84 -11.45
C SER A 2 40.73 -5.65 -10.18
N GLU A 3 39.46 -5.26 -10.32
CA GLU A 3 38.54 -5.19 -9.17
C GLU A 3 38.44 -6.57 -8.50
N PRO A 4 38.41 -6.63 -7.15
CA PRO A 4 38.21 -7.90 -6.46
C PRO A 4 36.83 -8.48 -6.80
N ASP A 5 36.80 -9.75 -7.20
CA ASP A 5 35.58 -10.52 -7.40
C ASP A 5 34.99 -10.87 -6.03
N TYR A 6 34.07 -10.04 -5.56
CA TYR A 6 33.37 -10.27 -4.30
C TYR A 6 32.21 -11.25 -4.52
N PRO A 7 32.05 -12.27 -3.66
CA PRO A 7 30.88 -13.13 -3.72
C PRO A 7 29.61 -12.30 -3.54
N PRO A 8 28.51 -12.63 -4.24
CA PRO A 8 27.27 -11.88 -4.14
C PRO A 8 26.77 -11.90 -2.69
N LEU A 9 26.43 -10.72 -2.17
CA LEU A 9 25.88 -10.60 -0.82
C LEU A 9 24.64 -11.48 -0.67
N PRO A 10 24.48 -12.18 0.47
CA PRO A 10 23.28 -12.95 0.77
C PRO A 10 22.03 -12.08 0.60
N ARG A 11 21.16 -12.46 -0.34
CA ARG A 11 19.85 -11.84 -0.49
C ARG A 11 18.91 -12.55 0.49
N HIS A 12 18.65 -11.92 1.63
CA HIS A 12 17.55 -12.36 2.49
C HIS A 12 16.22 -12.15 1.76
N THR A 13 15.70 -13.21 1.13
CA THR A 13 14.35 -13.23 0.59
C THR A 13 13.38 -13.57 1.71
N PHE A 14 12.67 -12.56 2.19
CA PHE A 14 11.66 -12.70 3.25
C PHE A 14 10.37 -13.30 2.68
N HIS A 15 10.42 -14.57 2.26
CA HIS A 15 9.31 -15.26 1.59
C HIS A 15 8.03 -15.32 2.43
N ALA A 16 8.14 -15.44 3.76
CA ALA A 16 6.99 -15.45 4.66
C ALA A 16 6.25 -14.10 4.65
N THR A 17 6.97 -13.00 4.93
CA THR A 17 6.34 -11.66 4.98
C THR A 17 5.85 -11.19 3.61
N GLN A 18 6.48 -11.64 2.52
CA GLN A 18 5.99 -11.35 1.18
C GLN A 18 4.67 -12.05 0.88
N ARG A 19 4.47 -13.30 1.34
CA ARG A 19 3.19 -14.01 1.20
C ARG A 19 2.08 -13.33 1.99
N GLU A 20 2.37 -12.87 3.21
CA GLU A 20 1.43 -12.07 4.01
C GLU A 20 1.03 -10.78 3.30
N ALA A 21 2.01 -10.07 2.71
CA ALA A 21 1.76 -8.88 1.92
C ALA A 21 0.91 -9.15 0.67
N ASP A 22 1.20 -10.24 -0.05
CA ASP A 22 0.44 -10.64 -1.23
C ASP A 22 -1.00 -11.01 -0.87
N ALA A 23 -1.20 -11.76 0.23
CA ALA A 23 -2.53 -12.11 0.74
C ALA A 23 -3.34 -10.88 1.14
N LEU A 24 -2.75 -9.98 1.92
CA LEU A 24 -3.41 -8.73 2.36
C LEU A 24 -3.82 -7.86 1.17
N VAL A 25 -2.93 -7.66 0.19
CA VAL A 25 -3.28 -6.88 -1.01
C VAL A 25 -4.36 -7.57 -1.82
N THR A 26 -4.29 -8.90 -1.98
CA THR A 26 -5.29 -9.67 -2.72
C THR A 26 -6.67 -9.52 -2.09
N GLU A 27 -6.79 -9.69 -0.78
CA GLU A 27 -8.05 -9.52 -0.05
C GLU A 27 -8.57 -8.10 -0.17
N ALA A 28 -7.70 -7.08 0.00
CA ALA A 28 -8.10 -5.69 -0.14
C ALA A 28 -8.67 -5.37 -1.53
N ILE A 29 -8.08 -5.90 -2.61
CA ILE A 29 -8.54 -5.62 -3.98
C ILE A 29 -9.71 -6.50 -4.44
N GLN A 30 -10.12 -7.51 -3.67
CA GLN A 30 -11.36 -8.25 -3.93
C GLN A 30 -12.60 -7.41 -3.63
N ASP A 31 -12.45 -6.36 -2.83
CA ASP A 31 -13.46 -5.33 -2.64
C ASP A 31 -13.32 -4.25 -3.72
N ASP A 32 -14.34 -4.11 -4.57
CA ASP A 32 -14.39 -3.14 -5.67
C ASP A 32 -14.18 -1.69 -5.20
N ARG A 33 -14.47 -1.39 -3.92
CA ARG A 33 -14.20 -0.06 -3.34
C ARG A 33 -12.71 0.28 -3.34
N PHE A 34 -11.83 -0.71 -3.25
CA PHE A 34 -10.38 -0.53 -3.14
C PHE A 34 -9.60 -1.05 -4.34
N ALA A 35 -10.23 -1.84 -5.22
CA ALA A 35 -9.63 -2.29 -6.46
C ALA A 35 -9.03 -1.11 -7.29
N PRO A 36 -7.77 -1.21 -7.76
CA PRO A 36 -7.18 -0.17 -8.58
C PRO A 36 -7.96 0.06 -9.88
N LEU A 37 -8.14 1.33 -10.24
CA LEU A 37 -8.87 1.72 -11.44
C LEU A 37 -7.94 2.40 -12.46
N PRO A 38 -7.92 1.98 -13.74
CA PRO A 38 -7.01 2.53 -14.75
C PRO A 38 -7.18 4.03 -15.01
N GLY A 39 -8.41 4.53 -14.92
CA GLY A 39 -8.73 5.94 -15.15
C GLY A 39 -8.49 6.86 -13.94
N LEU A 40 -7.95 6.35 -12.82
CA LEU A 40 -7.68 7.17 -11.64
C LEU A 40 -6.21 7.60 -11.57
N PRO A 41 -5.93 8.81 -11.03
CA PRO A 41 -4.57 9.22 -10.72
C PRO A 41 -3.88 8.22 -9.77
N PRO A 42 -2.57 8.01 -9.91
CA PRO A 42 -1.82 7.09 -9.05
C PRO A 42 -1.99 7.38 -7.56
N ALA A 43 -2.14 8.66 -7.19
CA ALA A 43 -2.41 9.09 -5.82
C ALA A 43 -3.72 8.50 -5.26
N CYS A 44 -4.80 8.56 -6.03
CA CYS A 44 -6.11 8.05 -5.63
C CYS A 44 -6.07 6.53 -5.47
N ASN A 45 -5.50 5.81 -6.44
CA ASN A 45 -5.34 4.35 -6.35
C ASN A 45 -4.47 3.95 -5.16
N SER A 46 -3.40 4.70 -4.87
CA SER A 46 -2.52 4.43 -3.73
C SER A 46 -3.26 4.56 -2.41
N ALA A 47 -3.95 5.67 -2.20
CA ALA A 47 -4.71 5.90 -0.98
C ALA A 47 -5.84 4.88 -0.82
N ARG A 48 -6.60 4.58 -1.89
CA ARG A 48 -7.69 3.59 -1.88
C ARG A 48 -7.21 2.20 -1.46
N ILE A 49 -6.13 1.70 -2.07
CA ILE A 49 -5.61 0.37 -1.71
C ILE A 49 -5.02 0.37 -0.29
N ILE A 50 -4.34 1.43 0.14
CA ILE A 50 -3.81 1.49 1.52
C ILE A 50 -4.93 1.52 2.56
N VAL A 51 -6.01 2.26 2.31
CA VAL A 51 -7.22 2.24 3.15
C VAL A 51 -7.86 0.85 3.12
N GLY A 52 -7.94 0.19 1.96
CA GLY A 52 -8.43 -1.18 1.87
C GLY A 52 -7.60 -2.19 2.68
N MET A 53 -6.26 -2.07 2.64
CA MET A 53 -5.38 -2.90 3.47
C MET A 53 -5.57 -2.63 4.96
N TRP A 54 -5.77 -1.38 5.38
CA TRP A 54 -6.13 -1.07 6.75
C TRP A 54 -7.50 -1.63 7.11
N TYR A 55 -8.49 -1.53 6.23
CA TYR A 55 -9.83 -2.06 6.46
C TYR A 55 -9.84 -3.57 6.68
N VAL A 56 -9.00 -4.31 5.94
CA VAL A 56 -8.82 -5.75 6.11
C VAL A 56 -8.03 -6.10 7.39
N SER A 57 -6.91 -5.40 7.64
CA SER A 57 -5.97 -5.79 8.70
C SER A 57 -6.18 -5.09 10.05
N GLY A 58 -7.01 -4.05 10.10
CA GLY A 58 -7.16 -3.15 11.25
C GLY A 58 -5.93 -2.29 11.55
N THR A 59 -4.88 -2.31 10.72
CA THR A 59 -3.64 -1.58 11.01
C THR A 59 -2.96 -1.01 9.77
N LEU A 60 -2.34 0.15 9.94
CA LEU A 60 -1.40 0.68 8.95
C LEU A 60 0.01 0.08 9.11
N SER A 61 0.26 -0.80 10.09
CA SER A 61 1.53 -1.54 10.25
C SER A 61 1.69 -2.68 9.24
N LEU A 62 1.66 -2.32 7.95
CA LEU A 62 1.64 -3.24 6.82
C LEU A 62 2.90 -4.14 6.75
N PRO A 63 2.74 -5.42 6.33
CA PRO A 63 3.82 -6.40 6.27
C PRO A 63 4.90 -6.03 5.24
N ARG A 64 6.13 -6.47 5.49
CA ARG A 64 7.25 -6.25 4.57
C ARG A 64 6.96 -6.90 3.21
N GLY A 65 6.98 -6.07 2.16
CA GLY A 65 6.70 -6.51 0.78
C GLY A 65 5.47 -5.86 0.18
N TRP A 66 4.60 -5.24 1.00
CA TRP A 66 3.31 -4.66 0.56
C TRP A 66 3.44 -3.69 -0.63
N VAL A 67 4.51 -2.88 -0.67
CA VAL A 67 4.74 -1.92 -1.76
C VAL A 67 4.82 -2.64 -3.11
N ARG A 68 5.56 -3.77 -3.16
CA ARG A 68 5.70 -4.57 -4.37
C ARG A 68 4.35 -5.16 -4.75
N SER A 69 3.62 -5.72 -3.79
CA SER A 69 2.31 -6.34 -4.00
C SER A 69 1.29 -5.33 -4.55
N VAL A 70 1.23 -4.11 -3.99
CA VAL A 70 0.40 -3.02 -4.49
C VAL A 70 0.77 -2.62 -5.92
N MET A 71 2.06 -2.46 -6.23
CA MET A 71 2.50 -2.10 -7.58
C MET A 71 2.15 -3.19 -8.60
N LEU A 72 2.23 -4.46 -8.22
CA LEU A 72 1.83 -5.58 -9.07
C LEU A 72 0.31 -5.62 -9.28
N ALA A 73 -0.48 -5.38 -8.23
CA ALA A 73 -1.94 -5.30 -8.33
C ALA A 73 -2.38 -4.18 -9.28
N MET A 74 -1.78 -2.99 -9.17
CA MET A 74 -2.06 -1.89 -10.10
C MET A 74 -1.65 -2.24 -11.54
N ARG A 75 -0.47 -2.86 -11.72
CA ARG A 75 0.01 -3.27 -13.05
C ARG A 75 -0.89 -4.32 -13.70
N ALA A 76 -1.43 -5.27 -12.93
CA ALA A 76 -2.28 -6.34 -13.45
C ALA A 76 -3.54 -5.82 -14.16
N VAL A 77 -4.04 -4.65 -13.75
CA VAL A 77 -5.21 -4.00 -14.35
C VAL A 77 -4.84 -2.81 -15.25
N ASN A 78 -3.56 -2.60 -15.56
CA ASN A 78 -3.06 -1.42 -16.28
C ASN A 78 -3.36 -0.07 -15.59
N ALA A 79 -3.44 -0.06 -14.26
CA ALA A 79 -3.55 1.18 -13.49
C ALA A 79 -2.17 1.82 -13.24
N PRO A 80 -2.05 3.15 -13.32
CA PRO A 80 -0.80 3.83 -13.02
C PRO A 80 -0.48 3.74 -11.54
N HIS A 81 0.77 3.41 -11.21
CA HIS A 81 1.27 3.33 -9.84
C HIS A 81 2.41 4.32 -9.63
N PRO A 82 2.52 4.97 -8.46
CA PRO A 82 3.66 5.83 -8.17
C PRO A 82 4.89 4.98 -7.78
N SER A 83 5.99 5.65 -7.43
CA SER A 83 7.17 4.96 -6.91
C SER A 83 6.93 4.40 -5.51
N GLY A 84 7.75 3.41 -5.11
CA GLY A 84 7.66 2.84 -3.77
C GLY A 84 7.92 3.85 -2.63
N LYS A 85 8.72 4.90 -2.89
CA LYS A 85 8.93 6.00 -1.92
C LYS A 85 7.62 6.76 -1.67
N VAL A 86 6.88 7.05 -2.74
CA VAL A 86 5.60 7.77 -2.67
C VAL A 86 4.53 6.91 -2.01
N LEU A 87 4.47 5.61 -2.29
CA LEU A 87 3.56 4.69 -1.59
C LEU A 87 3.78 4.70 -0.08
N ARG A 88 5.03 4.60 0.38
CA ARG A 88 5.36 4.69 1.81
C ARG A 88 4.99 6.03 2.41
N TRP A 89 5.19 7.12 1.66
CA TRP A 89 4.76 8.45 2.08
C TRP A 89 3.24 8.52 2.26
N TYR A 90 2.45 8.01 1.32
CA TYR A 90 0.99 7.96 1.45
C TYR A 90 0.53 7.17 2.68
N ARG A 91 1.15 6.01 2.94
CA ARG A 91 0.86 5.22 4.14
C ARG A 91 1.19 5.97 5.43
N SER A 92 2.33 6.67 5.48
CA SER A 92 2.67 7.53 6.63
C SER A 92 1.65 8.66 6.78
N LYS A 93 1.33 9.35 5.68
CA LYS A 93 0.41 10.47 5.70
C LYS A 93 -1.01 10.04 6.11
N LEU A 94 -1.46 8.85 5.70
CA LEU A 94 -2.72 8.26 6.13
C LEU A 94 -2.73 7.96 7.64
N ARG A 95 -1.59 7.62 8.22
CA ARG A 95 -1.46 7.45 9.67
C ARG A 95 -1.51 8.79 10.39
N ASP A 96 -0.77 9.76 9.90
CA ASP A 96 -0.54 11.02 10.63
C ASP A 96 -1.67 12.05 10.40
N SER A 97 -2.38 11.96 9.28
CA SER A 97 -3.42 12.91 8.88
C SER A 97 -4.36 12.31 7.83
N PRO A 98 -5.27 11.39 8.21
CA PRO A 98 -6.21 10.75 7.28
C PRO A 98 -7.06 11.76 6.51
N ALA A 99 -7.51 12.84 7.18
CA ALA A 99 -8.35 13.89 6.60
C ALA A 99 -7.70 14.59 5.38
N TYR A 100 -6.37 14.56 5.23
CA TYR A 100 -5.66 15.05 4.04
C TYR A 100 -6.21 14.44 2.73
N PHE A 101 -6.73 13.21 2.81
CA PHE A 101 -7.20 12.46 1.66
C PHE A 101 -8.71 12.62 1.37
N ALA A 102 -9.46 13.38 2.17
CA ALA A 102 -10.92 13.48 2.09
C ALA A 102 -11.48 14.07 0.77
N GLY A 103 -10.62 14.72 -0.03
CA GLY A 103 -10.95 15.23 -1.36
C GLY A 103 -10.59 14.29 -2.51
N MET A 104 -9.94 13.15 -2.25
CA MET A 104 -9.53 12.23 -3.31
C MET A 104 -10.72 11.40 -3.78
N ARG A 105 -10.79 11.20 -5.11
CA ARG A 105 -11.84 10.43 -5.74
C ARG A 105 -11.80 8.97 -5.30
N GLY A 106 -12.95 8.45 -4.90
CA GLY A 106 -13.13 7.04 -4.53
C GLY A 106 -12.65 6.69 -3.12
N LEU A 107 -12.36 7.69 -2.27
CA LEU A 107 -12.13 7.49 -0.85
C LEU A 107 -13.37 7.86 -0.05
N ASP A 108 -13.77 6.95 0.82
CA ASP A 108 -14.87 7.15 1.75
C ASP A 108 -14.41 7.97 2.95
N ARG A 109 -15.15 9.05 3.26
CA ARG A 109 -14.81 9.94 4.38
C ARG A 109 -15.02 9.29 5.74
N GLY A 110 -16.00 8.40 5.85
CA GLY A 110 -16.24 7.63 7.07
C GLY A 110 -15.07 6.70 7.38
N LEU A 111 -14.51 6.03 6.36
CA LEU A 111 -13.31 5.20 6.55
C LEU A 111 -12.10 6.03 6.98
N LEU A 112 -11.91 7.24 6.41
CA LEU A 112 -10.82 8.12 6.85
C LEU A 112 -11.00 8.61 8.29
N ALA A 113 -12.23 8.94 8.69
CA ALA A 113 -12.53 9.31 10.08
C ALA A 113 -12.33 8.15 11.05
N GLN A 114 -12.64 6.91 10.64
CA GLN A 114 -12.39 5.73 11.46
C GLN A 114 -10.88 5.47 11.63
N ILE A 115 -10.08 5.63 10.58
CA ILE A 115 -8.61 5.55 10.69
C ILE A 115 -8.09 6.57 11.70
N GLU A 116 -8.63 7.80 11.69
CA GLU A 116 -8.23 8.85 12.63
C GLU A 116 -8.51 8.44 14.08
N GLN A 117 -9.70 7.89 14.34
CA GLN A 117 -10.09 7.40 15.67
C GLN A 117 -9.25 6.21 16.14
N ASP A 118 -8.92 5.29 15.24
CA ASP A 118 -8.17 4.07 15.60
C ASP A 118 -6.68 4.33 15.84
N VAL A 119 -6.13 5.40 15.24
CA VAL A 119 -4.73 5.82 15.48
C VAL A 119 -4.56 6.50 16.84
N ASP A 120 -5.58 7.20 17.33
CA ASP A 120 -5.53 7.92 18.62
C ASP A 120 -5.57 7.00 19.87
N VAL A 121 -5.89 5.70 19.70
CA VAL A 121 -6.01 4.73 20.81
C VAL A 121 -4.76 3.83 20.96
N GLY A 122 -3.71 4.07 20.16
CA GLY A 122 -2.48 3.26 20.09
C GLY A 122 -1.29 3.75 20.90
#